data_AF-A0A1T2KTS5-F1
#
_entry.id   AF-A0A1T2KTS5-F1
#
_cell.length_a   1.000
_cell.length_b   1.000
_cell.length_c   1.000
_cell.angle_alpha   90.00
_cell.angle_beta   90.00
_cell.angle_gamma   90.00
#
_symmetry.space_group_name_H-M   'P 1'
#
loop_
_entity.id
_entity.type
_entity.pdbx_description
1 polymer ?
#
loop_
_entity_poly.entity_id
_entity_poly.type
_entity_poly.pdbx_seq_one_letter_code
_entity_poly.pdbx_strand_id
1 'polypeptide(L)'
;MAMQTTLNDIPTTRMLFMGDATLTDGFQLIGFETIPDPSVAKLDEVLRELIEQKHNAFIILDHRLSECDSQLLARVRSEGGRVVVTEVPQLHKPEEFHCKIDNQVRMLMGDTNMRECSDG
;
A
#
# COMPACT_ATOMS: atom_id res chain seq x y z
N MET A 1 21.99 -21.59 27.98
CA MET A 1 22.47 -21.15 26.64
C MET A 1 21.54 -20.05 26.18
N ALA A 2 21.98 -18.79 26.21
CA ALA A 2 21.20 -17.67 25.72
C ALA A 2 21.47 -17.52 24.22
N MET A 3 20.41 -17.59 23.41
CA MET A 3 20.46 -17.39 21.97
C MET A 3 20.59 -15.89 21.71
N GLN A 4 21.81 -15.42 21.49
CA GLN A 4 22.08 -14.05 21.06
C GLN A 4 21.76 -13.93 19.57
N THR A 5 20.52 -13.53 19.26
CA THR A 5 20.16 -13.08 17.92
C THR A 5 20.97 -11.81 17.64
N THR A 6 22.00 -11.93 16.81
CA THR A 6 22.72 -10.79 16.27
C THR A 6 21.74 -9.95 15.44
N LEU A 7 21.82 -8.61 15.54
CA LEU A 7 21.03 -7.66 14.73
C LEU A 7 21.17 -7.87 13.21
N ASN A 8 22.08 -8.76 12.77
CA ASN A 8 22.33 -9.11 11.38
C ASN A 8 21.39 -10.17 10.79
N ASP A 9 20.56 -10.84 11.58
CA ASP A 9 19.62 -11.87 11.09
C ASP A 9 18.20 -11.33 10.83
N ILE A 10 18.01 -10.01 10.90
CA ILE A 10 16.74 -9.40 10.48
C ILE A 10 16.67 -9.51 8.95
N PRO A 11 15.66 -10.19 8.39
CA PRO A 11 15.51 -10.29 6.96
C PRO A 11 15.40 -8.89 6.34
N THR A 12 16.30 -8.55 5.42
CA THR A 12 16.25 -7.28 4.69
C THR A 12 14.93 -7.19 3.93
N THR A 13 14.12 -6.19 4.28
CA THR A 13 12.83 -5.94 3.62
C THR A 13 13.02 -4.84 2.58
N ARG A 14 12.65 -5.12 1.33
CA ARG A 14 12.63 -4.10 0.28
C ARG A 14 11.46 -3.16 0.52
N MET A 15 11.70 -1.86 0.57
CA MET A 15 10.66 -0.84 0.73
C MET A 15 10.39 -0.24 -0.64
N LEU A 16 9.20 -0.42 -1.20
CA LEU A 16 8.85 0.03 -2.53
C LEU A 16 7.67 1.00 -2.49
N PHE A 17 7.78 2.10 -3.23
CA PHE A 17 6.67 3.01 -3.50
C PHE A 17 6.43 3.04 -5.00
N MET A 18 5.18 2.80 -5.41
CA MET A 18 4.77 2.84 -6.80
C MET A 18 3.53 3.72 -6.93
N GLY A 19 3.65 4.84 -7.62
CA GLY A 19 2.52 5.77 -7.73
C GLY A 19 2.92 7.10 -8.35
N ASP A 20 2.09 8.10 -8.10
CA ASP A 20 2.23 9.46 -8.64
C ASP A 20 3.65 10.02 -8.46
N ALA A 21 4.21 10.55 -9.55
CA ALA A 21 5.56 11.13 -9.57
C ALA A 21 5.76 12.30 -8.59
N THR A 22 4.71 13.01 -8.20
CA THR A 22 4.81 14.09 -7.20
C THR A 22 5.09 13.57 -5.79
N LEU A 23 4.80 12.29 -5.53
CA LEU A 23 4.99 11.66 -4.22
C LEU A 23 6.29 10.87 -4.12
N THR A 24 6.86 10.45 -5.25
CA THR A 24 8.06 9.61 -5.26
C THR A 24 9.23 10.25 -4.54
N ASP A 25 9.44 11.56 -4.70
CA ASP A 25 10.57 12.26 -4.09
C ASP A 25 10.57 12.13 -2.55
N GLY A 26 9.40 12.27 -1.93
CA GLY A 26 9.26 12.14 -0.48
C GLY A 26 9.60 10.73 0.03
N PHE A 27 9.16 9.70 -0.70
CA PHE A 27 9.44 8.31 -0.35
C PHE A 27 10.91 7.93 -0.58
N GLN A 28 11.53 8.45 -1.63
CA GLN A 28 12.94 8.21 -1.92
C GLN A 28 13.84 8.73 -0.78
N LEU A 29 13.53 9.90 -0.23
CA LEU A 29 14.28 10.51 0.88
C LEU A 29 14.29 9.67 2.15
N ILE A 30 13.29 8.81 2.35
CA ILE A 30 13.17 7.93 3.52
C ILE A 30 13.58 6.49 3.23
N GLY A 31 14.23 6.25 2.09
CA GLY A 31 14.86 4.98 1.75
C GLY A 31 13.98 3.99 0.97
N PHE A 32 12.88 4.44 0.39
CA PHE A 32 12.09 3.60 -0.52
C PHE A 32 12.72 3.54 -1.93
N GLU A 33 12.65 2.37 -2.55
CA GLU A 33 12.76 2.20 -3.99
C GLU A 33 11.48 2.77 -4.64
N THR A 34 11.60 3.82 -5.44
CA THR A 34 10.43 4.53 -5.99
C THR A 34 10.28 4.29 -7.49
N ILE A 35 9.05 4.01 -7.94
CA ILE A 35 8.70 3.88 -9.35
C ILE A 35 7.59 4.91 -9.65
N PRO A 36 7.92 6.02 -10.33
CA PRO A 36 6.95 7.06 -10.69
C PRO A 36 6.03 6.61 -11.82
N ASP A 37 4.75 6.99 -11.72
CA ASP A 37 3.68 6.76 -12.68
C ASP A 37 3.68 5.37 -13.34
N PRO A 38 3.78 4.25 -12.58
CA PRO A 38 3.95 2.96 -13.21
C PRO A 38 2.69 2.48 -13.91
N SER A 39 2.87 1.76 -15.01
CA SER A 39 1.78 0.99 -15.61
C SER A 39 1.43 -0.23 -14.76
N VAL A 40 0.22 -0.77 -14.95
CA VAL A 40 -0.18 -2.05 -14.30
C VAL A 40 0.75 -3.18 -14.72
N ALA A 41 1.23 -3.18 -15.97
CA ALA A 41 2.22 -4.15 -16.44
C ALA A 41 3.54 -4.07 -15.66
N LYS A 42 3.98 -2.86 -15.29
CA LYS A 42 5.19 -2.67 -14.47
C LYS A 42 4.98 -3.16 -13.04
N LEU A 43 3.80 -2.92 -12.47
CA LEU A 43 3.42 -3.51 -11.18
C LEU A 43 3.49 -5.04 -11.23
N ASP A 44 2.89 -5.67 -12.24
CA ASP A 44 2.90 -7.12 -12.41
C ASP A 44 4.31 -7.71 -12.55
N GLU A 45 5.20 -7.01 -13.26
CA GLU A 45 6.61 -7.40 -13.38
C GLU A 45 7.30 -7.43 -12.01
N VAL A 46 7.15 -6.36 -11.22
CA VAL A 46 7.74 -6.27 -9.87
C VAL A 46 7.14 -7.31 -8.93
N LEU A 47 5.83 -7.49 -8.92
CA LEU A 47 5.18 -8.49 -8.08
C LEU A 47 5.63 -9.91 -8.43
N ARG A 48 5.79 -10.22 -9.72
CA ARG A 48 6.30 -11.52 -10.18
C ARG A 48 7.71 -11.76 -9.66
N GLU A 49 8.60 -10.78 -9.80
CA GLU A 49 9.97 -10.86 -9.28
C GLU A 49 9.98 -11.16 -7.77
N LEU A 50 9.17 -10.44 -6.99
CA LEU A 50 9.08 -10.63 -5.54
C LEU A 50 8.59 -12.03 -5.17
N ILE A 51 7.62 -12.57 -5.91
CA ILE A 51 7.09 -13.93 -5.71
C ILE A 51 8.16 -14.98 -6.04
N GLU A 52 8.78 -14.88 -7.22
CA GLU A 52 9.74 -15.86 -7.73
C GLU A 52 10.99 -15.93 -6.84
N GLN A 53 11.49 -14.75 -6.42
CA GLN A 53 12.67 -14.65 -5.57
C GLN A 53 12.35 -14.79 -4.08
N LYS A 54 11.07 -14.91 -3.71
CA LYS A 54 10.59 -15.02 -2.32
C LYS A 54 11.08 -13.88 -1.43
N HIS A 55 11.18 -12.67 -1.97
CA HIS A 55 11.65 -11.50 -1.25
C HIS A 55 10.64 -11.03 -0.21
N ASN A 56 11.15 -10.51 0.91
CA ASN A 56 10.34 -9.73 1.84
C ASN A 56 10.22 -8.31 1.31
N ALA A 57 9.00 -7.80 1.21
CA ALA A 57 8.75 -6.46 0.68
C ALA A 57 7.64 -5.75 1.43
N PHE A 58 7.80 -4.44 1.58
CA PHE A 58 6.75 -3.52 1.96
C PHE A 58 6.48 -2.60 0.77
N ILE A 59 5.29 -2.72 0.18
CA ILE A 59 4.90 -2.00 -1.02
C ILE A 59 3.81 -1.00 -0.66
N ILE A 60 4.04 0.25 -1.02
CA ILE A 60 3.05 1.31 -0.97
C ILE A 60 2.63 1.61 -2.41
N LEU A 61 1.33 1.54 -2.66
CA LEU A 61 0.74 1.84 -3.96
C LEU A 61 -0.12 3.09 -3.87
N ASP A 62 -0.18 3.89 -4.94
CA ASP A 62 -1.26 4.88 -5.07
C ASP A 62 -2.64 4.20 -5.20
N HIS A 63 -3.70 5.00 -5.10
CA HIS A 63 -5.07 4.52 -5.24
C HIS A 63 -5.32 3.80 -6.58
N ARG A 64 -4.81 4.33 -7.70
CA ARG A 64 -5.02 3.79 -9.06
C ARG A 64 -4.47 2.37 -9.20
N LEU A 65 -3.27 2.12 -8.67
CA LEU A 65 -2.64 0.80 -8.70
C LEU A 65 -3.24 -0.14 -7.66
N SER A 66 -3.67 0.40 -6.52
CA SER A 66 -4.31 -0.38 -5.45
C SER A 66 -5.64 -1.01 -5.86
N GLU A 67 -6.36 -0.36 -6.78
CA GLU A 67 -7.67 -0.76 -7.31
C GLU A 67 -7.60 -1.38 -8.72
N CYS A 68 -6.41 -1.64 -9.26
CA CYS A 68 -6.28 -2.27 -10.58
C CYS A 68 -6.63 -3.77 -10.56
N ASP A 69 -7.07 -4.29 -11.71
CA ASP A 69 -7.43 -5.71 -11.91
C ASP A 69 -6.22 -6.66 -12.07
N SER A 70 -5.16 -6.47 -11.27
CA SER A 70 -3.99 -7.36 -11.28
C SER A 70 -4.25 -8.65 -10.49
N GLN A 71 -4.17 -9.78 -11.17
CA GLN A 71 -4.25 -11.11 -10.53
C GLN A 71 -3.06 -11.38 -9.59
N LEU A 72 -1.88 -10.84 -9.92
CA LEU A 72 -0.69 -10.98 -9.08
C LEU A 72 -0.85 -10.17 -7.78
N LEU A 73 -1.41 -8.96 -7.87
CA LEU A 73 -1.71 -8.15 -6.69
C LEU A 73 -2.72 -8.83 -5.76
N ALA A 74 -3.80 -9.38 -6.32
CA ALA A 74 -4.78 -10.15 -5.55
C ALA A 74 -4.14 -11.36 -4.86
N ARG A 75 -3.28 -12.09 -5.59
CA ARG A 75 -2.53 -13.23 -5.06
C ARG A 75 -1.62 -12.82 -3.90
N VAL A 76 -0.80 -11.78 -4.08
CA VAL A 76 0.11 -11.26 -3.05
C VAL A 76 -0.66 -10.86 -1.78
N ARG A 77 -1.79 -10.15 -1.94
CA ARG A 77 -2.67 -9.78 -0.81
C ARG A 77 -3.24 -11.01 -0.08
N SER A 78 -3.51 -12.09 -0.79
CA SER A 78 -4.04 -13.34 -0.21
C SER A 78 -2.98 -14.25 0.45
N GLU A 79 -1.73 -14.22 -0.05
CA GLU A 79 -0.67 -15.11 0.43
C GLU A 79 -0.12 -14.71 1.80
N GLY A 80 -0.26 -13.44 2.20
CA GLY A 80 -0.01 -12.90 3.54
C GLY A 80 1.20 -13.47 4.29
N GLY A 81 2.33 -12.74 4.33
CA GLY A 81 3.45 -13.12 5.22
C GLY A 81 4.85 -12.71 4.80
N ARG A 82 5.07 -12.33 3.54
CA ARG A 82 6.36 -11.80 3.05
C ARG A 82 6.25 -10.44 2.38
N VAL A 83 5.15 -10.22 1.68
CA VAL A 83 4.88 -8.96 0.98
C VAL A 83 3.68 -8.31 1.64
N VAL A 84 3.92 -7.15 2.25
CA VAL A 84 2.87 -6.29 2.81
C VAL A 84 2.57 -5.21 1.78
N VAL A 85 1.30 -5.07 1.40
CA VAL A 85 0.86 -4.03 0.47
C VAL A 85 -0.09 -3.09 1.19
N THR A 86 0.20 -1.79 1.13
CA THR A 86 -0.70 -0.73 1.59
C THR A 86 -0.93 0.28 0.49
N GLU A 87 -2.03 1.01 0.61
CA GLU A 87 -2.38 2.12 -0.27
C GLU A 87 -2.01 3.45 0.40
N VAL A 88 -1.61 4.43 -0.41
CA VAL A 88 -1.60 5.85 -0.04
C VAL A 88 -2.76 6.56 -0.75
N PRO A 89 -3.60 7.30 -0.01
CA PRO A 89 -4.68 8.10 -0.59
C PRO A 89 -4.14 9.17 -1.54
N GLN A 90 -4.98 9.60 -2.47
CA GLN A 90 -4.63 10.72 -3.35
C GLN A 90 -4.44 12.01 -2.53
N LEU A 91 -3.23 12.57 -2.55
CA LEU A 91 -2.90 13.76 -1.75
C LEU A 91 -3.42 15.07 -2.34
N HIS A 92 -3.81 15.08 -3.62
CA HIS A 92 -4.37 16.27 -4.26
C HIS A 92 -5.89 16.43 -3.99
N LYS A 93 -6.53 15.40 -3.42
CA LYS A 93 -7.95 15.41 -3.01
C LYS A 93 -8.17 14.55 -1.77
N PRO A 94 -7.62 14.93 -0.62
CA PRO A 94 -7.70 14.13 0.60
C PRO A 94 -9.15 13.88 1.06
N GLU A 95 -10.08 14.77 0.72
CA GLU A 95 -11.51 14.67 0.98
C GLU A 95 -12.24 13.55 0.19
N GLU A 96 -11.66 13.05 -0.90
CA GLU A 96 -12.22 11.94 -1.70
C GLU A 96 -11.74 10.56 -1.23
N PHE A 97 -10.94 10.49 -0.16
CA PHE A 97 -10.50 9.19 0.37
C PHE A 97 -11.66 8.44 1.04
N HIS A 98 -12.03 7.31 0.43
CA HIS A 98 -12.98 6.37 0.99
C HIS A 98 -12.27 5.06 1.36
N CYS A 99 -12.23 4.77 2.66
CA CYS A 99 -11.66 3.54 3.18
C CYS A 99 -12.58 2.35 2.82
N LYS A 100 -12.02 1.17 2.51
CA LYS A 100 -12.84 -0.03 2.18
C LYS A 100 -13.83 -0.42 3.27
N ILE A 101 -13.53 -0.04 4.51
CA ILE A 101 -14.40 -0.25 5.66
C ILE A 101 -15.46 0.84 5.85
N ASP A 102 -15.41 1.98 5.15
CA ASP A 102 -16.33 3.10 5.39
C ASP A 102 -17.79 2.70 5.19
N ASN A 103 -18.05 1.88 4.16
CA ASN A 103 -19.38 1.33 3.91
C ASN A 103 -19.78 0.32 4.99
N GLN A 104 -18.84 -0.48 5.47
CA GLN A 104 -19.10 -1.46 6.54
C GLN A 104 -19.36 -0.75 7.88
N VAL A 105 -18.58 0.28 8.20
CA VAL A 105 -18.77 1.14 9.37
C VAL A 105 -20.11 1.87 9.27
N ARG A 106 -20.47 2.42 8.11
CA ARG A 106 -21.78 3.06 7.91
C ARG A 106 -22.94 2.10 8.10
N MET A 107 -22.81 0.86 7.61
CA MET A 107 -23.80 -0.20 7.83
C MET A 107 -23.90 -0.63 9.30
N LEU A 108 -22.78 -0.68 10.03
CA LEU A 108 -22.73 -1.04 11.45
C LEU A 108 -23.21 0.10 12.37
N MET A 109 -22.97 1.36 11.99
CA MET A 109 -23.37 2.54 12.74
C MET A 109 -24.79 3.01 12.40
N GLY A 110 -25.43 2.39 11.40
CA GLY A 110 -26.85 2.54 11.06
C GLY A 110 -27.30 3.98 10.93
N ASP A 111 -27.01 4.65 9.81
CA ASP A 111 -27.55 5.97 9.41
C ASP A 111 -28.05 6.85 10.56
N THR A 112 -27.19 7.14 11.53
CA THR A 112 -27.48 8.23 12.46
C THR A 112 -27.16 9.52 11.75
N ASN A 113 -28.20 10.10 11.13
CA ASN A 113 -28.29 11.48 10.65
C ASN A 113 -27.17 12.38 11.18
N MET A 114 -26.09 12.52 10.41
CA MET A 114 -25.10 13.55 10.63
C MET A 114 -25.72 14.85 10.13
N ARG A 115 -26.48 15.52 11.02
CA ARG A 115 -26.90 16.90 10.82
C ARG A 115 -25.66 17.74 10.54
N GLU A 116 -25.68 18.41 9.40
CA GLU A 116 -24.77 19.49 9.06
C GLU A 116 -24.73 20.50 10.22
N CYS A 117 -23.57 20.65 10.86
CA CYS A 117 -23.28 21.87 11.60
C CYS A 117 -23.07 22.98 10.56
N SER A 118 -24.16 23.63 10.18
CA SER A 118 -24.13 24.97 9.62
C SER A 118 -23.87 25.93 10.80
N ASP A 119 -22.72 26.60 10.78
CA ASP A 119 -22.49 27.79 11.61
C ASP A 119 -22.21 28.97 10.69
N GLY A 120 -22.78 30.11 11.08
CA GLY A 120 -23.08 31.29 10.25
C GLY A 120 -21.90 32.16 9.86
#